data_AF-A0A9N9HQ57-F1
#
_entry.id   AF-A0A9N9HQ57-F1
#
_cell.length_a   1.000
_cell.length_b   1.000
_cell.length_c   1.000
_cell.angle_alpha   90.00
_cell.angle_beta   90.00
_cell.angle_gamma   90.00
#
_symmetry.space_group_name_H-M   'P 1'
#
loop_
_entity.id
_entity.type
_entity.pdbx_description
1 polymer ?
#
loop_
_entity_poly.entity_id
_entity_poly.type
_entity_poly.pdbx_seq_one_letter_code
_entity_poly.pdbx_strand_id
1 'polypeptide(L)'
;FTIFQDTSQKKRVGEPASKLSSKKAKKQVSKDYSPMLQRLIKELGTDVPQKPLPTKPVSKSNENSTNFLILYQNIINVEEISKKTIQEVILHYFYFGKALVERFNHYKKNNPKRTAQGLINNEVRIQLPSVSQSMLRKTKERAQKIYDLFNEIGVDKIARIQSFTSVTLSSISQDDIDYVLAKLSLS
;
A
#
# COMPACT_ATOMS: atom_id res chain seq x y z
N PHE A 1 -59.20 -23.31 41.64
CA PHE A 1 -59.13 -24.78 41.79
C PHE A 1 -59.79 -25.40 40.57
N THR A 2 -59.01 -26.11 39.73
CA THR A 2 -59.31 -27.37 39.01
C THR A 2 -58.04 -27.79 38.23
N ILE A 3 -57.31 -28.72 38.83
CA ILE A 3 -56.65 -29.96 38.34
C ILE A 3 -56.01 -30.02 36.93
N PHE A 4 -54.74 -30.47 36.97
CA PHE A 4 -53.85 -31.03 35.93
C PHE A 4 -54.46 -32.11 35.02
N GLN A 5 -53.98 -32.20 33.77
CA GLN A 5 -53.47 -33.47 33.23
C GLN A 5 -52.31 -33.27 32.24
N ASP A 6 -51.21 -33.94 32.56
CA ASP A 6 -50.06 -34.29 31.73
C ASP A 6 -50.43 -35.50 30.87
N THR A 7 -50.02 -35.51 29.59
CA THR A 7 -49.71 -36.76 28.88
C THR A 7 -48.48 -36.58 28.02
N SER A 8 -47.59 -37.54 28.18
CA SER A 8 -46.23 -37.61 27.65
C SER A 8 -46.12 -38.39 26.32
N GLN A 9 -44.93 -38.28 25.71
CA GLN A 9 -44.27 -39.17 24.71
C GLN A 9 -44.64 -38.90 23.23
N LYS A 10 -43.76 -38.97 22.20
CA LYS A 10 -42.56 -39.81 22.01
C LYS A 10 -41.71 -39.36 20.79
N LYS A 11 -40.41 -39.12 21.06
CA LYS A 11 -39.15 -39.33 20.29
C LYS A 11 -39.20 -39.81 18.81
N ARG A 12 -38.47 -39.09 17.91
CA ARG A 12 -37.60 -39.59 16.80
C ARG A 12 -36.75 -38.41 16.29
N VAL A 13 -35.50 -38.24 16.75
CA VAL A 13 -34.24 -38.67 16.08
C VAL A 13 -34.24 -38.41 14.57
N GLY A 14 -33.53 -37.37 14.16
CA GLY A 14 -33.06 -37.09 12.79
C GLY A 14 -31.76 -36.29 12.89
N GLU A 15 -30.70 -36.83 12.32
CA GLU A 15 -29.29 -36.38 12.38
C GLU A 15 -29.02 -34.91 11.98
N PRO A 16 -27.88 -34.35 12.43
CA PRO A 16 -27.41 -33.04 12.00
C PRO A 16 -26.79 -33.17 10.61
N ALA A 17 -27.42 -32.59 9.58
CA ALA A 17 -26.79 -32.41 8.29
C ALA A 17 -25.66 -31.37 8.42
N SER A 18 -24.44 -31.86 8.63
CA SER A 18 -23.20 -31.10 8.53
C SER A 18 -23.00 -30.63 7.08
N LYS A 19 -23.52 -29.45 6.74
CA LYS A 19 -23.11 -28.74 5.52
C LYS A 19 -21.73 -28.15 5.77
N LEU A 20 -20.70 -28.97 5.58
CA LEU A 20 -19.34 -28.51 5.29
C LEU A 20 -19.38 -27.76 3.95
N SER A 21 -19.64 -26.45 4.01
CA SER A 21 -19.40 -25.56 2.88
C SER A 21 -17.89 -25.52 2.68
N SER A 22 -17.43 -26.23 1.67
CA SER A 22 -16.07 -26.24 1.16
C SER A 22 -15.70 -24.84 0.67
N LYS A 23 -15.26 -24.00 1.61
CA LYS A 23 -14.50 -22.79 1.30
C LYS A 23 -13.23 -23.29 0.60
N LYS A 24 -13.21 -23.20 -0.74
CA LYS A 24 -11.99 -23.39 -1.54
C LYS A 24 -10.92 -22.50 -0.92
N ALA A 25 -10.02 -23.10 -0.15
CA ALA A 25 -8.82 -22.44 0.32
C ALA A 25 -8.07 -22.02 -0.94
N LYS A 26 -7.95 -20.70 -1.16
CA LYS A 26 -6.99 -20.17 -2.10
C LYS A 26 -5.64 -20.78 -1.70
N LYS A 27 -5.01 -21.54 -2.59
CA LYS A 27 -3.65 -22.04 -2.43
C LYS A 27 -2.80 -20.84 -2.01
N GLN A 28 -2.36 -20.83 -0.75
CA GLN A 28 -1.45 -19.82 -0.23
C GLN A 28 -0.13 -20.11 -0.93
N VAL A 29 0.17 -19.36 -1.99
CA VAL A 29 1.52 -19.32 -2.57
C VAL A 29 2.43 -18.94 -1.41
N SER A 30 3.46 -19.74 -1.11
CA SER A 30 4.34 -19.39 0.01
C SER A 30 4.96 -18.02 -0.28
N LYS A 31 5.08 -17.18 0.77
CA LYS A 31 5.56 -15.80 0.62
C LYS A 31 6.95 -15.74 -0.02
N ASP A 32 7.77 -16.78 0.20
CA ASP A 32 9.08 -16.95 -0.42
C ASP A 32 9.02 -17.05 -1.95
N TYR A 33 7.90 -17.48 -2.55
CA TYR A 33 7.72 -17.56 -4.02
C TYR A 33 6.88 -16.42 -4.59
N SER A 34 6.49 -15.41 -3.81
CA SER A 34 5.77 -14.26 -4.35
C SER A 34 6.71 -13.38 -5.18
N PRO A 35 6.56 -13.32 -6.52
CA PRO A 35 7.46 -12.54 -7.37
C PRO A 35 7.37 -11.04 -7.08
N MET A 36 6.22 -10.58 -6.60
CA MET A 36 6.01 -9.20 -6.17
C MET A 36 6.83 -8.87 -4.92
N LEU A 37 6.79 -9.71 -3.89
CA LEU A 37 7.52 -9.46 -2.64
C LEU A 37 9.03 -9.58 -2.84
N GLN A 38 9.48 -10.58 -3.63
CA GLN A 38 10.89 -10.71 -4.00
C GLN A 38 11.40 -9.45 -4.73
N ARG A 39 10.61 -8.91 -5.66
CA ARG A 39 10.97 -7.67 -6.37
C ARG A 39 11.04 -6.48 -5.43
N LEU A 40 10.09 -6.35 -4.50
CA LEU A 40 10.09 -5.28 -3.52
C LEU A 40 11.32 -5.37 -2.59
N ILE A 41 11.62 -6.55 -2.06
CA ILE A 41 12.82 -6.79 -1.23
C ILE A 41 14.09 -6.43 -2.01
N LYS A 42 14.18 -6.85 -3.28
CA LYS A 42 15.32 -6.52 -4.14
C LYS A 42 15.47 -5.01 -4.36
N GLU A 43 14.39 -4.32 -4.71
CA GLU A 43 14.43 -2.86 -4.91
C GLU A 43 14.84 -2.14 -3.61
N LEU A 44 14.28 -2.50 -2.47
CA LEU A 44 14.58 -1.86 -1.19
C LEU A 44 15.98 -2.21 -0.65
N GLY A 45 16.47 -3.43 -0.90
CA GLY A 45 17.77 -3.91 -0.41
C GLY A 45 18.97 -3.51 -1.27
N THR A 46 18.78 -3.20 -2.56
CA THR A 46 19.90 -2.81 -3.43
C THR A 46 20.36 -1.37 -3.16
N ASP A 47 21.68 -1.18 -3.05
CA ASP A 47 22.25 0.16 -3.12
C ASP A 47 22.18 0.66 -4.57
N VAL A 48 21.71 1.90 -4.74
CA VAL A 48 21.45 2.49 -6.05
C VAL A 48 22.78 2.62 -6.80
N PRO A 49 23.01 1.88 -7.90
CA PRO A 49 24.16 2.15 -8.74
C PRO A 49 23.89 3.46 -9.47
N GLN A 50 24.77 4.45 -9.32
CA GLN A 50 24.79 5.61 -10.21
C GLN A 50 25.08 5.09 -11.62
N LYS A 51 24.04 5.02 -12.46
CA LYS A 51 24.22 4.66 -13.86
C LYS A 51 24.94 5.83 -14.54
N PRO A 52 26.08 5.61 -15.23
CA PRO A 52 26.75 6.67 -15.96
C PRO A 52 25.81 7.22 -17.04
N LEU A 53 25.65 8.54 -17.06
CA LEU A 53 24.90 9.24 -18.09
C LEU A 53 25.65 9.10 -19.43
N PRO A 54 25.00 8.71 -20.54
CA PRO A 54 25.63 8.79 -21.84
C PRO A 54 25.92 10.25 -22.19
N THR A 55 27.20 10.54 -22.42
CA THR A 55 27.75 11.83 -22.84
C THR A 55 27.02 12.37 -24.08
N LYS A 56 26.67 13.66 -24.05
CA LYS A 56 26.01 14.38 -25.16
C LYS A 56 26.76 14.21 -26.49
N PRO A 57 26.11 13.81 -27.58
CA PRO A 57 26.55 14.19 -28.91
C PRO A 57 25.87 15.50 -29.31
N VAL A 58 26.66 16.55 -29.47
CA VAL A 58 26.30 17.66 -30.35
C VAL A 58 26.33 17.10 -31.77
N SER A 59 25.20 17.06 -32.45
CA SER A 59 25.17 16.77 -33.89
C SER A 59 24.01 17.51 -34.53
N LYS A 60 24.36 18.52 -35.32
CA LYS A 60 23.47 19.21 -36.25
C LYS A 60 23.10 18.22 -37.36
N SER A 61 21.83 17.94 -37.60
CA SER A 61 21.41 17.22 -38.81
C SER A 61 20.06 17.68 -39.34
N ASN A 62 20.09 18.15 -40.60
CA ASN A 62 19.10 18.07 -41.68
C ASN A 62 17.65 17.72 -41.29
N GLU A 63 16.73 18.64 -41.64
CA GLU A 63 15.30 18.66 -41.30
C GLU A 63 14.42 17.51 -41.83
N ASN A 64 14.93 16.55 -42.64
CA ASN A 64 14.07 15.54 -43.29
C ASN A 64 14.36 14.05 -42.98
N SER A 65 15.12 13.72 -41.93
CA SER A 65 15.35 12.31 -41.51
C SER A 65 14.92 12.06 -40.07
N THR A 66 14.08 11.05 -39.85
CA THR A 66 13.70 10.59 -38.50
C THR A 66 14.95 10.22 -37.70
N ASN A 67 15.28 11.04 -36.70
CA ASN A 67 16.44 10.82 -35.86
C ASN A 67 16.08 9.86 -34.70
N PHE A 68 16.18 8.55 -34.94
CA PHE A 68 15.89 7.51 -33.95
C PHE A 68 16.73 7.65 -32.68
N LEU A 69 17.95 8.20 -32.75
CA LEU A 69 18.78 8.44 -31.55
C LEU A 69 18.15 9.49 -30.64
N ILE A 70 17.64 10.60 -31.20
CA ILE A 70 16.90 11.62 -30.44
C ILE A 70 15.63 11.01 -29.82
N LEU A 71 14.87 10.22 -30.60
CA LEU A 71 13.67 9.56 -30.09
C LEU A 71 13.99 8.60 -28.93
N TYR A 72 15.05 7.80 -29.04
CA TYR A 72 15.50 6.90 -27.98
C TYR A 72 15.96 7.64 -26.72
N GLN A 73 16.73 8.72 -26.87
CA GLN A 73 17.15 9.57 -25.75
C GLN A 73 15.95 10.23 -25.05
N ASN A 74 14.94 10.66 -25.82
CA ASN A 74 13.70 11.20 -25.26
C ASN A 74 12.94 10.16 -24.42
N ILE A 75 12.88 8.90 -24.89
CA ILE A 75 12.25 7.80 -24.13
C ILE A 75 12.96 7.62 -22.79
N ILE A 76 14.30 7.48 -22.79
CA ILE A 76 15.07 7.31 -21.54
C ILE A 76 14.82 8.48 -20.58
N ASN A 77 14.85 9.71 -21.08
CA ASN A 77 14.65 10.90 -20.25
C ASN A 77 13.24 10.94 -19.63
N VAL A 78 12.20 10.64 -20.41
CA VAL A 78 10.82 10.59 -19.92
C VAL A 78 10.62 9.45 -18.93
N GLU A 79 11.24 8.28 -19.14
CA GLU A 79 11.21 7.17 -18.18
C GLU A 79 11.88 7.54 -16.85
N GLU A 80 13.01 8.24 -16.89
CA GLU A 80 13.70 8.71 -15.68
C GLU A 80 12.86 9.74 -14.91
N ILE A 81 12.25 10.70 -15.61
CA ILE A 81 11.33 11.68 -15.03
C ILE A 81 10.14 10.95 -14.41
N SER A 82 9.52 10.02 -15.14
CA SER A 82 8.38 9.22 -14.65
C SER A 82 8.73 8.48 -13.36
N LYS A 83 9.90 7.84 -13.30
CA LYS A 83 10.40 7.17 -12.08
C LYS A 83 10.51 8.15 -10.91
N LYS A 84 11.11 9.32 -11.11
CA LYS A 84 11.22 10.37 -10.08
C LYS A 84 9.83 10.83 -9.62
N THR A 85 8.91 11.07 -10.54
CA THR A 85 7.52 11.45 -10.23
C THR A 85 6.81 10.38 -9.40
N ILE A 86 7.01 9.09 -9.70
CA ILE A 86 6.43 8.00 -8.91
C ILE A 86 6.97 8.01 -7.47
N GLN A 87 8.28 8.18 -7.31
CA GLN A 87 8.92 8.27 -6.00
C GLN A 87 8.43 9.48 -5.21
N GLU A 88 8.29 10.63 -5.87
CA GLU A 88 7.76 11.85 -5.27
C GLU A 88 6.30 11.69 -4.83
N VAL A 89 5.46 11.02 -5.62
CA VAL A 89 4.09 10.69 -5.22
C VAL A 89 4.09 9.81 -3.97
N ILE A 90 4.94 8.78 -3.91
CA ILE A 90 5.06 7.91 -2.72
C ILE A 90 5.51 8.72 -1.51
N LEU A 91 6.47 9.64 -1.67
CA LEU A 91 6.94 10.52 -0.61
C LEU A 91 5.84 11.43 -0.05
N HIS A 92 4.97 11.99 -0.90
CA HIS A 92 3.84 12.81 -0.44
C HIS A 92 2.79 11.97 0.30
N TYR A 93 2.55 10.72 -0.12
CA TYR A 93 1.70 9.80 0.66
C TYR A 93 2.32 9.48 2.02
N PHE A 94 3.63 9.29 2.09
CA PHE A 94 4.35 9.08 3.36
C PHE A 94 4.13 10.27 4.30
N TYR A 95 4.37 11.50 3.84
CA TYR A 95 4.19 12.69 4.68
C TYR A 95 2.73 12.92 5.07
N PHE A 96 1.79 12.64 4.19
CA PHE A 96 0.36 12.70 4.52
C PHE A 96 0.02 11.69 5.63
N GLY A 97 0.53 10.45 5.53
CA GLY A 97 0.33 9.42 6.55
C GLY A 97 0.98 9.78 7.88
N LYS A 98 2.21 10.30 7.86
CA LYS A 98 2.91 10.81 9.04
C LYS A 98 2.09 11.89 9.75
N ALA A 99 1.61 12.89 9.00
CA ALA A 99 0.78 13.96 9.54
C ALA A 99 -0.53 13.43 10.16
N LEU A 100 -1.15 12.41 9.55
CA LEU A 100 -2.34 11.77 10.11
C LEU A 100 -2.04 11.14 11.47
N VAL A 101 -0.94 10.39 11.58
CA VAL A 101 -0.55 9.72 12.83
C VAL A 101 -0.20 10.74 13.91
N GLU A 102 0.57 11.78 13.57
CA GLU A 102 0.95 12.85 14.50
C GLU A 102 -0.27 13.62 15.02
N ARG A 103 -1.22 14.00 14.15
CA ARG A 103 -2.47 14.69 14.56
C ARG A 103 -3.37 13.77 15.37
N PHE A 104 -3.47 12.49 15.01
CA PHE A 104 -4.22 11.52 15.80
C PHE A 104 -3.64 11.39 17.21
N ASN A 105 -2.31 11.26 17.33
CA ASN A 105 -1.62 11.20 18.62
C ASN A 105 -1.80 12.49 19.42
N HIS A 106 -1.77 13.66 18.78
CA HIS A 106 -2.07 14.94 19.42
C HIS A 106 -3.46 14.94 20.06
N TYR A 107 -4.51 14.56 19.31
CA TYR A 107 -5.86 14.49 19.86
C TYR A 107 -6.01 13.41 20.94
N LYS A 108 -5.36 12.25 20.76
CA LYS A 108 -5.41 11.12 21.70
C LYS A 108 -4.85 11.47 23.08
N LYS A 109 -3.97 12.48 23.21
CA LYS A 109 -3.44 12.94 24.51
C LYS A 109 -4.56 13.35 25.48
N ASN A 110 -5.61 13.99 24.97
CA ASN A 110 -6.68 14.58 25.80
C ASN A 110 -8.07 13.97 25.52
N ASN A 111 -8.16 12.94 24.66
CA ASN A 111 -9.44 12.41 24.20
C ASN A 111 -9.41 10.88 24.09
N PRO A 112 -10.54 10.19 24.36
CA PRO A 112 -10.68 8.77 24.04
C PRO A 112 -10.42 8.49 22.56
N LYS A 113 -9.94 7.27 22.24
CA LYS A 113 -9.59 6.84 20.87
C LYS A 113 -10.65 7.20 19.83
N ARG A 114 -11.93 6.94 20.13
CA ARG A 114 -13.06 7.21 19.22
C ARG A 114 -13.22 8.72 18.94
N THR A 115 -13.09 9.54 19.97
CA THR A 115 -13.17 11.01 19.86
C THR A 115 -12.00 11.56 19.07
N ALA A 116 -10.77 11.12 19.37
CA ALA A 116 -9.58 11.51 18.62
C ALA A 116 -9.70 11.18 17.12
N GLN A 117 -10.27 10.02 16.79
CA GLN A 117 -10.54 9.62 15.40
C GLN A 117 -11.59 10.52 14.72
N GLY A 118 -12.63 10.93 15.46
CA GLY A 118 -13.63 11.88 14.97
C GLY A 118 -13.03 13.25 14.68
N LEU A 119 -12.18 13.75 15.59
CA LEU A 119 -11.54 15.07 15.48
C LEU A 119 -10.62 15.16 14.25
N ILE A 120 -9.73 14.18 14.05
CA ILE A 120 -8.87 14.16 12.86
C ILE A 120 -9.67 14.01 11.56
N ASN A 121 -10.72 13.17 11.57
CA ASN A 121 -11.58 13.03 10.39
C ASN A 121 -12.28 14.35 10.02
N ASN A 122 -12.73 15.10 11.03
CA ASN A 122 -13.32 16.41 10.85
C ASN A 122 -12.29 17.44 10.35
N GLU A 123 -11.11 17.46 10.96
CA GLU A 123 -10.01 18.35 10.54
C GLU A 123 -9.63 18.16 9.07
N VAL A 124 -9.37 16.91 8.65
CA VAL A 124 -9.05 16.58 7.26
C VAL A 124 -10.20 17.00 6.33
N ARG A 125 -11.46 16.83 6.76
CA ARG A 125 -12.62 17.21 5.96
C ARG A 125 -12.75 18.72 5.78
N ILE A 126 -12.45 19.50 6.82
CA ILE A 126 -12.45 20.96 6.76
C ILE A 126 -11.36 21.46 5.81
N GLN A 127 -10.17 20.86 5.84
CA GLN A 127 -9.05 21.25 4.98
C GLN A 127 -9.23 20.79 3.52
N LEU A 128 -10.01 19.73 3.29
CA LEU A 128 -10.25 19.16 1.95
C LEU A 128 -11.76 19.08 1.63
N PRO A 129 -12.45 20.24 1.52
CA PRO A 129 -13.91 20.27 1.36
C PRO A 129 -14.37 19.78 -0.02
N SER A 130 -13.56 19.98 -1.06
CA SER A 130 -13.86 19.61 -2.45
C SER A 130 -13.66 18.12 -2.76
N VAL A 131 -12.93 17.39 -1.92
CA VAL A 131 -12.62 15.97 -2.14
C VAL A 131 -13.78 15.10 -1.65
N SER A 132 -14.22 14.13 -2.44
CA SER A 132 -15.30 13.23 -2.03
C SER A 132 -14.88 12.34 -0.85
N GLN A 133 -15.85 11.94 -0.01
CA GLN A 133 -15.58 11.09 1.16
C GLN A 133 -14.92 9.75 0.79
N SER A 134 -15.33 9.17 -0.34
CA SER A 134 -14.75 7.90 -0.84
C SER A 134 -13.29 8.08 -1.27
N MET A 135 -12.95 9.19 -1.93
CA MET A 135 -11.58 9.51 -2.31
C MET A 135 -10.70 9.83 -1.10
N LEU A 136 -11.21 10.62 -0.15
CA LEU A 136 -10.50 10.90 1.11
C LEU A 136 -10.22 9.61 1.89
N ARG A 137 -11.19 8.70 1.98
CA ARG A 137 -11.00 7.41 2.65
C ARG A 137 -9.87 6.61 2.02
N LYS A 138 -9.92 6.41 0.69
CA LYS A 138 -8.87 5.69 -0.06
C LYS A 138 -7.49 6.34 0.08
N THR A 139 -7.44 7.67 0.09
CA THR A 139 -6.20 8.44 0.24
C THR A 139 -5.59 8.22 1.62
N LYS A 140 -6.40 8.30 2.70
CA LYS A 140 -5.96 8.03 4.07
C LYS A 140 -5.49 6.59 4.26
N GLU A 141 -6.25 5.62 3.77
CA GLU A 141 -5.88 4.19 3.84
C GLU A 141 -4.53 3.93 3.14
N ARG A 142 -4.33 4.50 1.95
CA ARG A 142 -3.08 4.40 1.21
C ARG A 142 -1.92 5.07 1.93
N ALA A 143 -2.14 6.29 2.41
CA ALA A 143 -1.13 7.06 3.13
C ALA A 143 -0.68 6.34 4.41
N GLN A 144 -1.62 5.78 5.17
CA GLN A 144 -1.32 5.02 6.37
C GLN A 144 -0.40 3.83 6.06
N LYS A 145 -0.74 3.01 5.07
CA LYS A 145 0.09 1.86 4.67
C LYS A 145 1.49 2.24 4.20
N ILE A 146 1.59 3.32 3.42
CA ILE A 146 2.89 3.82 2.94
C ILE A 146 3.70 4.35 4.12
N TYR A 147 3.07 5.09 5.03
CA TYR A 147 3.72 5.55 6.25
C TYR A 147 4.23 4.38 7.09
N ASP A 148 3.39 3.39 7.39
CA ASP A 148 3.78 2.24 8.22
C ASP A 148 4.98 1.51 7.60
N LEU A 149 4.97 1.27 6.29
CA LEU A 149 6.09 0.62 5.59
C LEU A 149 7.39 1.44 5.69
N PHE A 150 7.38 2.71 5.28
CA PHE A 150 8.60 3.53 5.17
C PHE A 150 9.06 4.16 6.48
N ASN A 151 8.18 4.24 7.48
CA ASN A 151 8.57 4.64 8.83
C ASN A 151 9.46 3.60 9.49
N GLU A 152 9.29 2.31 9.14
CA GLU A 152 10.10 1.23 9.67
C GLU A 152 11.38 0.98 8.86
N ILE A 153 11.33 0.97 7.52
CA ILE A 153 12.53 0.72 6.68
C ILE A 153 13.41 1.94 6.42
N GLY A 154 12.88 3.14 6.64
CA GLY A 154 13.54 4.40 6.31
C GLY A 154 12.95 5.08 5.07
N VAL A 155 12.70 6.39 5.21
CA VAL A 155 12.14 7.23 4.14
C VAL A 155 13.08 7.34 2.93
N ASP A 156 14.39 7.22 3.14
CA ASP A 156 15.42 7.21 2.10
C ASP A 156 15.24 6.04 1.11
N LYS A 157 14.65 4.93 1.58
CA LYS A 157 14.39 3.75 0.75
C LYS A 157 13.35 4.00 -0.34
N ILE A 158 12.54 5.06 -0.23
CA ILE A 158 11.60 5.48 -1.30
C ILE A 158 12.37 5.73 -2.61
N ALA A 159 13.58 6.29 -2.55
CA ALA A 159 14.40 6.56 -3.73
C ALA A 159 14.85 5.28 -4.46
N ARG A 160 14.71 4.12 -3.83
CA ARG A 160 15.07 2.81 -4.41
C ARG A 160 13.92 2.17 -5.19
N ILE A 161 12.68 2.64 -5.00
CA ILE A 161 11.51 2.13 -5.72
C ILE A 161 11.65 2.41 -7.22
N GLN A 162 11.41 1.38 -8.03
CA GLN A 162 11.48 1.44 -9.48
C GLN A 162 10.17 0.98 -10.13
N SER A 163 9.61 -0.14 -9.67
CA SER A 163 8.46 -0.77 -10.34
C SER A 163 7.14 -0.63 -9.59
N PHE A 164 7.16 -0.03 -8.39
CA PHE A 164 5.97 0.10 -7.56
C PHE A 164 5.43 1.53 -7.57
N THR A 165 4.11 1.64 -7.62
CA THR A 165 3.38 2.90 -7.41
C THR A 165 2.80 2.92 -6.00
N SER A 166 2.34 4.10 -5.55
CA SER A 166 1.61 4.21 -4.29
C SER A 166 0.39 3.27 -4.22
N VAL A 167 -0.28 3.02 -5.36
CA VAL A 167 -1.41 2.10 -5.45
C VAL A 167 -0.96 0.66 -5.21
N THR A 168 0.09 0.20 -5.91
CA THR A 168 0.55 -1.20 -5.78
C THR A 168 1.15 -1.47 -4.41
N LEU A 169 1.90 -0.52 -3.83
CA LEU A 169 2.39 -0.61 -2.45
C LEU A 169 1.23 -0.71 -1.45
N SER A 170 0.19 0.11 -1.61
CA SER A 170 -0.98 0.06 -0.72
C SER A 170 -1.82 -1.21 -0.84
N SER A 171 -1.60 -2.02 -1.87
CA SER A 171 -2.28 -3.30 -2.03
C SER A 171 -1.62 -4.44 -1.25
N ILE A 172 -0.39 -4.24 -0.78
CA ILE A 172 0.35 -5.20 0.03
C ILE A 172 -0.37 -5.36 1.39
N SER A 173 -0.48 -6.61 1.85
CA SER A 173 -1.09 -6.93 3.14
C SER A 173 -0.15 -6.60 4.29
N GLN A 174 -0.68 -6.42 5.50
CA GLN A 174 0.17 -6.17 6.66
C GLN A 174 1.14 -7.34 6.90
N ASP A 175 0.64 -8.58 6.85
CA ASP A 175 1.49 -9.76 7.01
C ASP A 175 2.61 -9.87 5.96
N ASP A 176 2.40 -9.32 4.76
CA ASP A 176 3.42 -9.26 3.71
C ASP A 176 4.42 -8.12 3.94
N ILE A 177 3.97 -6.98 4.47
CA ILE A 177 4.84 -5.90 4.95
C ILE A 177 5.76 -6.43 6.05
N ASP A 178 5.20 -7.09 7.07
CA ASP A 178 5.96 -7.68 8.18
C ASP A 178 7.00 -8.70 7.67
N TYR A 179 6.64 -9.49 6.66
CA TYR A 179 7.56 -10.42 6.01
C TYR A 179 8.72 -9.70 5.29
N VAL A 180 8.43 -8.63 4.53
CA VAL A 180 9.44 -7.82 3.84
C VAL A 180 10.40 -7.18 4.86
N LEU A 181 9.87 -6.63 5.94
CA LEU A 181 10.62 -6.03 7.03
C LEU A 181 11.58 -7.03 7.69
N ALA A 182 11.08 -8.23 8.00
CA ALA A 182 11.89 -9.30 8.58
C ALA A 182 13.03 -9.71 7.64
N LYS A 183 12.79 -9.82 6.33
CA LYS A 183 13.85 -10.17 5.36
C LYS A 183 14.89 -9.06 5.20
N LEU A 184 14.49 -7.79 5.19
CA LEU A 184 15.42 -6.66 5.09
C LEU A 184 16.24 -6.43 6.37
N SER A 185 15.73 -6.86 7.53
CA SER A 185 16.46 -6.81 8.80
C SER A 185 17.52 -7.90 8.94
N LEU A 186 17.46 -8.94 8.11
CA LEU A 186 18.40 -10.08 8.09
C LEU A 186 19.48 -9.96 7.00
N SER A 187 19.40 -8.93 6.15
CA SER A 187 20.26 -8.70 4.99
C SER A 187 21.21 -7.53 5.21
#